data_AF-Q5A2B8-F1
#
_entry.id   AF-Q5A2B8-F1
#
_cell.length_a   1.000
_cell.length_b   1.000
_cell.length_c   1.000
_cell.angle_alpha   90.00
_cell.angle_beta   90.00
_cell.angle_gamma   90.00
#
_symmetry.space_group_name_H-M   'P 1'
#
loop_
_entity.id
_entity.type
_entity.pdbx_description
1 polymer ?
#
loop_
_entity_poly.entity_id
_entity_poly.type
_entity_poly.pdbx_seq_one_letter_code
_entity_poly.pdbx_strand_id
1 'polypeptide(L)'
;MGSKVRNASDIKQEQITRDEALRLYTNTLNFNVISRYDPAIKQLLCNTSHCVLYNFNDETEEWVKSDFQGTLALYVRDFKVPSTATAPSYRDLQNLFCYGLILLNRNNPECFSLGLLPNKISSQFFPNGLDDSSISEMDVELNDNLIIIRNLLGEIYGLWVFNESDRIKLFKSIEFCLNTEASLS
;
A
#
# COMPACT_ATOMS: atom_id res chain seq x y z
N MET A 1 5.55 -34.88 53.08
CA MET A 1 4.74 -34.45 51.93
C MET A 1 5.67 -33.77 50.93
N GLY A 2 6.18 -34.53 49.95
CA GLY A 2 7.05 -33.98 48.89
C GLY A 2 6.18 -33.51 47.73
N SER A 3 5.92 -32.21 47.65
CA SER A 3 5.30 -31.57 46.50
C SER A 3 6.29 -31.54 45.35
N LYS A 4 6.07 -32.39 44.33
CA LYS A 4 6.79 -32.34 43.05
C LYS A 4 6.49 -31.02 42.36
N VAL A 5 7.45 -30.09 42.43
CA VAL A 5 7.50 -28.90 41.58
C VAL A 5 7.60 -29.39 40.14
N ARG A 6 6.58 -29.09 39.33
CA ARG A 6 6.55 -29.44 37.90
C ARG A 6 7.64 -28.62 37.22
N ASN A 7 8.59 -29.32 36.59
CA ASN A 7 9.66 -28.72 35.80
C ASN A 7 9.08 -27.78 34.74
N ALA A 8 9.43 -26.50 34.81
CA ALA A 8 9.16 -25.49 33.80
C ALA A 8 10.06 -25.62 32.56
N SER A 9 10.54 -26.83 32.26
CA SER A 9 11.48 -27.10 31.18
C SER A 9 10.74 -27.72 30.00
N ASP A 10 9.97 -26.91 29.28
CA ASP A 10 9.56 -27.23 27.89
C ASP A 10 9.11 -25.96 27.13
N ILE A 11 9.61 -24.78 27.53
CA ILE A 11 9.55 -23.61 26.66
C ILE A 11 10.63 -23.82 25.60
N LYS A 12 10.25 -24.46 24.48
CA LYS A 12 11.07 -24.47 23.26
C LYS A 12 11.16 -23.02 22.78
N GLN A 13 12.22 -22.33 23.17
CA GLN A 13 12.62 -21.11 22.49
C GLN A 13 12.95 -21.50 21.05
N GLU A 14 12.02 -21.25 20.13
CA GLU A 14 12.28 -21.38 18.71
C GLU A 14 13.44 -20.44 18.38
N GLN A 15 14.59 -21.03 18.02
CA GLN A 15 15.75 -20.27 17.57
C GLN A 15 15.40 -19.68 16.20
N ILE A 16 15.22 -18.37 16.16
CA ILE A 16 15.05 -17.65 14.91
C ILE A 16 16.31 -17.82 14.05
N THR A 17 16.14 -18.11 12.77
CA THR A 17 17.27 -18.17 11.84
C THR A 17 17.85 -16.77 11.60
N ARG A 18 19.11 -16.69 11.16
CA ARG A 18 19.75 -15.40 10.83
C ARG A 18 18.97 -14.62 9.78
N ASP A 19 18.42 -15.31 8.78
CA ASP A 19 17.70 -14.69 7.68
C ASP A 19 16.34 -14.14 8.13
N GLU A 20 15.64 -14.86 9.01
CA GLU A 20 14.41 -14.37 9.64
C GLU A 20 14.70 -13.16 10.54
N ALA A 21 15.79 -13.17 11.31
CA ALA A 21 16.19 -12.04 12.14
C ALA A 21 16.48 -10.79 11.29
N LEU A 22 17.19 -10.95 10.16
CA LEU A 22 17.48 -9.87 9.21
C LEU A 22 16.19 -9.34 8.55
N ARG A 23 15.26 -10.23 8.19
CA ARG A 23 13.96 -9.85 7.64
C ARG A 23 13.13 -9.07 8.64
N LEU A 24 13.04 -9.53 9.89
CA LEU A 24 12.32 -8.81 10.96
C LEU A 24 12.92 -7.43 11.21
N TYR A 25 14.25 -7.34 11.25
CA TYR A 25 14.95 -6.07 11.41
C TYR A 25 14.64 -5.10 10.27
N THR A 26 14.75 -5.55 9.02
CA THR A 26 14.48 -4.74 7.82
C THR A 26 13.02 -4.27 7.78
N ASN A 27 12.08 -5.17 8.08
CA ASN A 27 10.65 -4.82 8.15
C ASN A 27 10.36 -3.79 9.24
N THR A 28 10.97 -3.94 10.41
CA THR A 28 10.81 -2.99 11.52
C THR A 28 11.35 -1.61 11.15
N LEU A 29 12.50 -1.55 10.49
CA LEU A 29 13.06 -0.28 10.01
C LEU A 29 12.15 0.38 8.96
N ASN A 30 11.73 -0.36 7.95
CA ASN A 30 10.85 0.14 6.90
C ASN A 30 9.52 0.65 7.49
N PHE A 31 8.94 -0.08 8.44
CA PHE A 31 7.74 0.31 9.16
C PHE A 31 7.95 1.65 9.90
N ASN A 32 9.05 1.77 10.65
CA ASN A 32 9.35 2.99 11.39
C ASN A 32 9.57 4.19 10.47
N VAL A 33 10.20 4.01 9.30
CA VAL A 33 10.34 5.09 8.31
C VAL A 33 8.97 5.52 7.79
N ILE A 34 8.16 4.57 7.33
CA ILE A 34 6.86 4.88 6.73
C ILE A 34 5.89 5.48 7.75
N SER A 35 5.94 5.05 9.02
CA SER A 35 5.09 5.60 10.09
C SER A 35 5.28 7.10 10.34
N ARG A 36 6.40 7.68 9.90
CA ARG A 36 6.63 9.14 9.94
C ARG A 36 5.86 9.91 8.87
N TYR A 37 5.55 9.24 7.76
CA TYR A 37 4.79 9.81 6.63
C TYR A 37 3.30 9.46 6.75
N ASP A 38 3.00 8.23 7.14
CA ASP A 38 1.64 7.73 7.33
C ASP A 38 1.49 7.05 8.70
N PRO A 39 1.04 7.80 9.71
CA PRO A 39 0.83 7.27 11.07
C PRO A 39 -0.20 6.13 11.14
N ALA A 40 -1.00 5.91 10.09
CA ALA A 40 -1.99 4.86 10.05
C ALA A 40 -1.42 3.50 9.61
N ILE A 41 -0.13 3.38 9.28
CA ILE A 41 0.47 2.10 8.90
C ILE A 41 0.28 1.02 9.98
N LYS A 42 -0.21 -0.14 9.57
CA LYS A 42 -0.39 -1.33 10.42
C LYS A 42 0.59 -2.45 10.11
N GLN A 43 0.80 -2.73 8.82
CA GLN A 43 1.59 -3.89 8.41
C GLN A 43 2.19 -3.69 7.02
N LEU A 44 3.47 -4.01 6.87
CA LEU A 44 4.11 -4.09 5.55
C LEU A 44 3.67 -5.36 4.81
N LEU A 45 3.21 -5.22 3.57
CA LEU A 45 2.83 -6.32 2.70
C LEU A 45 3.99 -6.73 1.79
N CYS A 46 4.59 -5.77 1.10
CA CYS A 46 5.77 -5.98 0.28
C CYS A 46 6.52 -4.66 0.04
N ASN A 47 7.76 -4.79 -0.42
CA ASN A 47 8.62 -3.66 -0.76
C ASN A 47 9.48 -4.03 -1.97
N THR A 48 9.93 -3.02 -2.70
CA THR A 48 10.86 -3.16 -3.82
C THR A 48 12.12 -2.36 -3.55
N SER A 49 13.25 -2.83 -4.06
CA SER A 49 14.53 -2.13 -3.90
C SER A 49 14.60 -0.84 -4.73
N HIS A 50 13.99 -0.84 -5.92
CA HIS A 50 13.97 0.32 -6.81
C HIS A 50 12.72 0.33 -7.70
N CYS A 51 12.08 1.50 -7.75
CA CYS A 51 10.97 1.83 -8.61
C CYS A 51 11.16 3.24 -9.18
N VAL A 52 10.72 3.45 -10.41
CA VAL A 52 10.61 4.76 -11.06
C VAL A 52 9.13 4.98 -11.40
N LEU A 53 8.60 6.14 -11.04
CA LEU A 53 7.23 6.52 -11.34
C LEU A 53 7.15 7.28 -12.68
N TYR A 54 6.18 6.89 -13.50
CA TYR A 54 5.77 7.57 -14.72
C TYR A 54 4.32 8.02 -14.55
N ASN A 55 3.97 9.16 -15.13
CA ASN A 55 2.59 9.63 -15.27
C ASN A 55 2.19 9.47 -16.74
N PHE A 56 0.96 9.02 -16.98
CA PHE A 56 0.42 9.02 -18.33
C PHE A 56 -0.13 10.43 -18.64
N ASN A 57 0.24 10.97 -19.80
CA ASN A 57 -0.33 12.22 -20.29
C ASN A 57 -1.42 11.90 -21.32
N ASP A 58 -2.68 12.13 -20.96
CA ASP A 58 -3.83 11.87 -21.82
C ASP A 58 -3.87 12.76 -23.08
N GLU A 59 -3.30 13.97 -23.03
CA GLU A 59 -3.31 14.90 -24.18
C GLU A 59 -2.35 14.45 -25.28
N THR A 60 -1.21 13.88 -24.90
CA THR A 60 -0.17 13.43 -25.83
C THR A 60 -0.15 11.92 -26.02
N GLU A 61 -0.95 11.17 -25.25
CA GLU A 61 -0.95 9.70 -25.19
C GLU A 61 0.44 9.09 -24.90
N GLU A 62 1.22 9.76 -24.04
CA GLU A 62 2.61 9.38 -23.77
C GLU A 62 2.90 9.20 -22.27
N TRP A 63 3.85 8.30 -21.98
CA TRP A 63 4.39 8.13 -20.62
C TRP A 63 5.47 9.19 -20.33
N VAL A 64 5.21 10.03 -19.34
CA VAL A 64 6.15 11.04 -18.86
C VAL A 64 6.81 10.55 -17.58
N LYS A 65 8.14 10.39 -17.60
CA LYS A 65 8.91 10.03 -16.40
C LYS A 65 8.80 11.15 -15.37
N SER A 66 8.45 10.81 -14.13
CA SER A 66 8.43 11.77 -13.02
C SER A 66 9.80 11.86 -12.34
N ASP A 67 9.92 12.79 -11.39
CA ASP A 67 11.11 12.96 -10.55
C ASP A 67 11.20 11.95 -9.40
N PHE A 68 10.18 11.11 -9.21
CA PHE A 68 10.12 10.13 -8.13
C PHE A 68 10.79 8.82 -8.55
N GLN A 69 11.89 8.49 -7.87
CA GLN A 69 12.55 7.21 -8.01
C GLN A 69 13.20 6.78 -6.70
N GLY A 70 13.04 5.51 -6.32
CA GLY A 70 13.54 5.02 -5.04
C GLY A 70 12.91 3.73 -4.59
N THR A 71 12.85 3.51 -3.27
CA THR A 71 12.26 2.28 -2.71
C THR A 71 10.75 2.43 -2.59
N LEU A 72 10.00 1.46 -3.08
CA LEU A 72 8.54 1.43 -3.00
C LEU A 72 8.10 0.44 -1.92
N ALA A 73 7.06 0.78 -1.16
CA ALA A 73 6.46 -0.12 -0.19
C ALA A 73 4.93 -0.09 -0.28
N LEU A 74 4.32 -1.27 -0.17
CA LEU A 74 2.88 -1.49 -0.05
C LEU A 74 2.57 -1.96 1.37
N TYR A 75 1.54 -1.38 1.99
CA TYR A 75 1.23 -1.64 3.39
C TYR A 75 -0.27 -1.50 3.70
N VAL A 76 -0.70 -2.18 4.76
CA VAL A 76 -2.04 -2.08 5.35
C VAL A 76 -2.11 -0.83 6.22
N ARG A 77 -3.26 -0.15 6.18
CA ARG A 77 -3.57 1.02 7.00
C ARG A 77 -4.71 0.72 7.96
N ASP A 78 -4.68 1.39 9.12
CA ASP A 78 -5.89 1.66 9.88
C ASP A 78 -6.76 2.65 9.10
N PHE A 79 -8.00 2.25 8.83
CA PHE A 79 -8.97 3.08 8.14
C PHE A 79 -10.15 3.41 9.05
N LYS A 80 -10.87 4.48 8.72
CA LYS A 80 -12.09 4.90 9.41
C LYS A 80 -13.21 5.02 8.41
N VAL A 81 -14.32 4.36 8.73
CA VAL A 81 -15.55 4.47 7.95
C VAL A 81 -16.14 5.87 8.13
N PRO A 82 -16.40 6.61 7.04
CA PRO A 82 -17.04 7.93 7.10
C PRO A 82 -18.40 7.86 7.78
N SER A 83 -18.76 8.91 8.53
CA SER A 83 -20.11 9.03 9.07
C SER A 83 -21.09 9.33 7.95
N THR A 84 -22.24 8.65 7.93
CA THR A 84 -23.29 8.84 6.92
C THR A 84 -24.12 10.11 7.13
N ALA A 85 -23.85 10.89 8.19
CA ALA A 85 -24.63 12.07 8.54
C ALA A 85 -24.33 13.29 7.65
N THR A 86 -23.16 13.33 7.00
CA THR A 86 -22.71 14.44 6.15
C THR A 86 -22.23 13.92 4.81
N ALA A 87 -22.20 14.79 3.79
CA ALA A 87 -21.58 14.45 2.53
C ALA A 87 -20.10 14.06 2.77
N PRO A 88 -19.58 12.99 2.13
CA PRO A 88 -18.19 12.60 2.29
C PRO A 88 -17.25 13.69 1.78
N SER A 89 -16.15 13.93 2.48
CA SER A 89 -15.09 14.88 2.09
C SER A 89 -13.80 14.16 1.67
N TYR A 90 -12.86 14.87 1.03
CA TYR A 90 -11.52 14.32 0.76
C TYR A 90 -10.82 13.76 2.00
N ARG A 91 -11.06 14.35 3.17
CA ARG A 91 -10.52 13.84 4.43
C ARG A 91 -11.12 12.49 4.81
N ASP A 92 -12.40 12.30 4.54
CA ASP A 92 -13.08 11.02 4.77
C ASP A 92 -12.50 9.95 3.85
N LEU A 93 -12.27 10.27 2.57
CA LEU A 93 -11.59 9.38 1.63
C LEU A 93 -10.16 9.02 2.10
N GLN A 94 -9.36 10.02 2.51
CA GLN A 94 -8.01 9.80 3.02
C GLN A 94 -7.98 8.85 4.23
N ASN A 95 -8.97 8.99 5.12
CA ASN A 95 -9.11 8.12 6.28
C ASN A 95 -9.67 6.73 5.90
N LEU A 96 -10.35 6.59 4.77
CA LEU A 96 -10.98 5.34 4.35
C LEU A 96 -10.02 4.41 3.59
N PHE A 97 -8.93 4.90 2.99
CA PHE A 97 -7.96 4.04 2.30
C PHE A 97 -7.43 2.92 3.22
N CYS A 98 -7.70 1.67 2.85
CA CYS A 98 -7.31 0.48 3.60
C CYS A 98 -5.83 0.11 3.41
N TYR A 99 -5.23 0.57 2.33
CA TYR A 99 -3.83 0.32 2.02
C TYR A 99 -3.15 1.60 1.56
N GLY A 100 -1.83 1.65 1.73
CA GLY A 100 -1.00 2.71 1.22
C GLY A 100 0.12 2.15 0.37
N LEU A 101 0.46 2.88 -0.67
CA LEU A 101 1.64 2.68 -1.49
C LEU A 101 2.51 3.94 -1.35
N ILE A 102 3.77 3.78 -0.97
CA ILE A 102 4.69 4.91 -0.79
C ILE A 102 6.01 4.66 -1.52
N LEU A 103 6.43 5.63 -2.33
CA LEU A 103 7.71 5.67 -3.01
C LEU A 103 8.61 6.70 -2.31
N LEU A 104 9.57 6.19 -1.54
CA LEU A 104 10.56 7.00 -0.86
C LEU A 104 11.61 7.45 -1.87
N ASN A 105 11.61 8.75 -2.19
CA ASN A 105 12.49 9.30 -3.21
C ASN A 105 13.95 9.30 -2.75
N ARG A 106 14.85 8.91 -3.65
CA ARG A 106 16.30 8.90 -3.41
C ARG A 106 16.96 10.25 -3.66
N ASN A 107 16.34 11.11 -4.47
CA ASN A 107 16.95 12.36 -4.93
C ASN A 107 16.63 13.55 -4.01
N ASN A 108 15.45 13.54 -3.38
CA ASN A 108 15.00 14.59 -2.48
C ASN A 108 14.05 14.03 -1.41
N PRO A 109 13.68 14.82 -0.38
CA PRO A 109 12.82 14.34 0.71
C PRO A 109 11.34 14.12 0.34
N GLU A 110 10.89 14.62 -0.82
CA GLU A 110 9.50 14.54 -1.24
C GLU A 110 9.20 13.12 -1.72
N CYS A 111 8.18 12.49 -1.13
CA CYS A 111 7.79 11.12 -1.45
C CYS A 111 6.50 11.14 -2.27
N PHE A 112 6.35 10.16 -3.16
CA PHE A 112 5.06 9.88 -3.77
C PHE A 112 4.28 8.91 -2.90
N SER A 113 2.98 9.14 -2.74
CA SER A 113 2.09 8.26 -2.00
C SER A 113 0.75 8.11 -2.70
N LEU A 114 0.21 6.90 -2.70
CA LEU A 114 -1.09 6.58 -3.25
C LEU A 114 -1.88 5.74 -2.25
N GLY A 115 -3.09 6.19 -1.90
CA GLY A 115 -4.04 5.39 -1.13
C GLY A 115 -4.73 4.38 -2.04
N LEU A 116 -4.87 3.13 -1.57
CA LEU A 116 -5.65 2.11 -2.27
C LEU A 116 -6.90 1.75 -1.47
N LEU A 117 -8.01 1.65 -2.18
CA LEU A 117 -9.32 1.32 -1.62
C LEU A 117 -9.94 0.16 -2.42
N PRO A 118 -10.39 -0.93 -1.78
CA PRO A 118 -11.14 -1.97 -2.48
C PRO A 118 -12.36 -1.38 -3.22
N ASN A 119 -12.58 -1.79 -4.47
CA ASN A 119 -13.61 -1.18 -5.33
C ASN A 119 -15.05 -1.35 -4.80
N LYS A 120 -15.32 -2.43 -4.05
CA LYS A 120 -16.60 -2.61 -3.35
C LYS A 120 -16.87 -1.53 -2.30
N ILE A 121 -15.82 -0.97 -1.70
CA ILE A 121 -15.92 0.08 -0.69
C ILE A 121 -16.07 1.45 -1.36
N SER A 122 -15.28 1.75 -2.39
CA SER A 122 -15.38 3.05 -3.07
C SER A 122 -16.78 3.29 -3.65
N SER A 123 -17.35 2.29 -4.31
CA SER A 123 -18.71 2.33 -4.86
C SER A 123 -19.80 2.50 -3.80
N GLN A 124 -19.60 1.98 -2.58
CA GLN A 124 -20.55 2.10 -1.48
C GLN A 124 -20.55 3.51 -0.84
N PHE A 125 -19.37 4.11 -0.65
CA PHE A 125 -19.24 5.36 0.10
C PHE A 125 -19.30 6.61 -0.77
N PHE A 126 -18.96 6.51 -2.05
CA PHE A 126 -18.94 7.65 -2.97
C PHE A 126 -19.74 7.38 -4.26
N PRO A 127 -20.99 6.91 -4.19
CA PRO A 127 -21.77 6.56 -5.38
C PRO A 127 -22.04 7.76 -6.31
N ASN A 128 -21.98 8.98 -5.77
CA ASN A 128 -22.23 10.23 -6.48
C ASN A 128 -20.96 11.08 -6.65
N GLY A 129 -19.77 10.51 -6.39
CA GLY A 129 -18.50 11.25 -6.41
C GLY A 129 -18.15 11.96 -5.09
N LEU A 130 -17.19 12.88 -5.18
CA LEU A 130 -16.54 13.57 -4.07
C LEU A 130 -16.17 15.01 -4.48
N ASP A 131 -16.67 16.02 -3.76
CA ASP A 131 -16.35 17.44 -3.99
C ASP A 131 -16.34 17.81 -5.50
N ASP A 132 -17.48 17.58 -6.17
CA ASP A 132 -17.73 17.77 -7.60
C ASP A 132 -16.92 16.88 -8.57
N SER A 133 -16.04 16.03 -8.04
CA SER A 133 -15.23 15.09 -8.82
C SER A 133 -15.90 13.72 -8.87
N SER A 134 -15.94 13.10 -10.06
CA SER A 134 -16.36 11.70 -10.19
C SER A 134 -15.34 10.79 -9.52
N ILE A 135 -15.81 9.83 -8.73
CA ILE A 135 -14.98 8.74 -8.20
C ILE A 135 -15.13 7.54 -9.14
N SER A 136 -14.00 7.09 -9.67
CA SER A 136 -13.90 5.90 -10.53
C SER A 136 -13.38 4.71 -9.74
N GLU A 137 -13.57 3.50 -10.27
CA GLU A 137 -12.94 2.31 -9.72
C GLU A 137 -11.43 2.36 -9.94
N MET A 138 -10.68 1.90 -8.94
CA MET A 138 -9.24 1.72 -9.11
C MET A 138 -8.99 0.48 -9.95
N ASP A 139 -7.94 0.52 -10.75
CA ASP A 139 -7.54 -0.62 -11.58
C ASP A 139 -6.03 -0.79 -11.56
N VAL A 140 -5.58 -2.02 -11.78
CA VAL A 140 -4.17 -2.34 -11.93
C VAL A 140 -3.97 -3.36 -13.03
N GLU A 141 -3.04 -3.06 -13.93
CA GLU A 141 -2.60 -3.99 -14.98
C GLU A 141 -1.07 -4.07 -15.04
N LEU A 142 -0.58 -5.12 -15.68
CA LEU A 142 0.84 -5.30 -15.97
C LEU A 142 1.02 -5.27 -17.48
N ASN A 143 1.68 -4.23 -17.98
CA ASN A 143 2.02 -4.07 -19.39
C ASN A 143 3.55 -4.00 -19.52
N ASP A 144 4.13 -4.99 -20.18
CA ASP A 144 5.58 -5.21 -20.26
C ASP A 144 6.26 -5.18 -18.87
N ASN A 145 6.93 -4.07 -18.56
CA ASN A 145 7.68 -3.86 -17.33
C ASN A 145 7.05 -2.78 -16.42
N LEU A 146 5.88 -2.24 -16.78
CA LEU A 146 5.14 -1.26 -16.02
C LEU A 146 3.94 -1.91 -15.32
N ILE A 147 3.85 -1.66 -14.01
CA ILE A 147 2.59 -1.85 -13.29
C ILE A 147 1.81 -0.55 -13.45
N ILE A 148 0.71 -0.59 -14.18
CA ILE A 148 -0.12 0.57 -14.47
C ILE A 148 -1.23 0.60 -13.43
N ILE A 149 -1.40 1.72 -12.74
CA ILE A 149 -2.43 1.92 -11.73
C ILE A 149 -3.28 3.11 -12.13
N ARG A 150 -4.59 2.91 -12.22
CA ARG A 150 -5.57 4.00 -12.28
C ARG A 150 -6.11 4.26 -10.88
N ASN A 151 -6.05 5.50 -10.42
CA ASN A 151 -6.59 5.85 -9.11
C ASN A 151 -8.09 6.23 -9.18
N LEU A 152 -8.66 6.52 -8.01
CA LEU A 152 -10.08 6.91 -7.88
C LEU A 152 -10.43 8.20 -8.64
N LEU A 153 -9.47 9.07 -8.90
CA LEU A 153 -9.64 10.33 -9.63
C LEU A 153 -9.39 10.18 -11.15
N GLY A 154 -9.08 8.96 -11.61
CA GLY A 154 -8.80 8.66 -13.00
C GLY A 154 -7.36 8.90 -13.44
N GLU A 155 -6.47 9.36 -12.55
CA GLU A 155 -5.05 9.55 -12.84
C GLU A 155 -4.39 8.19 -13.06
N ILE A 156 -3.51 8.10 -14.06
CA ILE A 156 -2.83 6.87 -14.46
C ILE A 156 -1.34 6.97 -14.19
N TYR A 157 -0.83 6.02 -13.40
CA TYR A 157 0.57 5.93 -12.99
C TYR A 157 1.20 4.65 -13.51
N GLY A 158 2.43 4.74 -14.01
CA GLY A 158 3.26 3.62 -14.43
C GLY A 158 4.40 3.40 -13.44
N LEU A 159 4.40 2.28 -12.74
CA LEU A 159 5.47 1.90 -11.81
C LEU A 159 6.43 0.95 -12.52
N TRP A 160 7.62 1.45 -12.83
CA TRP A 160 8.69 0.63 -13.38
C TRP A 160 9.52 0.03 -12.25
N VAL A 161 9.37 -1.28 -12.00
CA VAL A 161 10.12 -2.02 -10.98
C VAL A 161 11.17 -2.91 -11.65
N PHE A 162 12.44 -2.67 -11.33
CA PHE A 162 13.58 -3.32 -12.01
C PHE A 162 13.61 -4.84 -11.80
N ASN A 163 13.45 -5.29 -10.55
CA ASN A 163 13.44 -6.71 -10.23
C ASN A 163 12.10 -7.34 -10.65
N GLU A 164 12.14 -8.34 -11.52
CA GLU A 164 10.95 -8.99 -12.05
C GLU A 164 10.13 -9.72 -10.98
N SER A 165 10.79 -10.40 -10.04
CA SER A 165 10.09 -11.09 -8.95
C SER A 165 9.35 -10.11 -8.05
N ASP A 166 10.00 -8.99 -7.70
CA ASP A 166 9.38 -7.91 -6.94
C ASP A 166 8.22 -7.27 -7.72
N ARG A 167 8.37 -7.07 -9.03
CA ARG A 167 7.34 -6.50 -9.90
C ARG A 167 6.08 -7.38 -9.93
N ILE A 168 6.23 -8.68 -10.18
CA ILE A 168 5.10 -9.62 -10.21
C ILE A 168 4.44 -9.73 -8.83
N LYS A 169 5.24 -9.77 -7.76
CA LYS A 169 4.71 -9.83 -6.39
C LYS A 169 3.91 -8.58 -6.06
N LEU A 170 4.44 -7.40 -6.39
CA LEU A 170 3.78 -6.12 -6.15
C LEU A 170 2.47 -6.02 -6.94
N PHE A 171 2.50 -6.31 -8.24
CA PHE A 171 1.31 -6.33 -9.10
C PHE A 171 0.19 -7.18 -8.50
N LYS A 172 0.47 -8.45 -8.20
CA LYS A 172 -0.51 -9.38 -7.60
C LYS A 172 -0.99 -8.91 -6.23
N SER A 173 -0.12 -8.26 -5.45
CA SER A 173 -0.51 -7.73 -4.13
C SER A 173 -1.47 -6.55 -4.27
N ILE A 174 -1.22 -5.64 -5.21
CA ILE A 174 -2.13 -4.52 -5.50
C ILE A 174 -3.45 -5.05 -6.05
N GLU A 175 -3.41 -5.95 -7.02
CA GLU A 175 -4.60 -6.59 -7.59
C GLU A 175 -5.46 -7.25 -6.50
N PHE A 176 -4.83 -7.97 -5.58
CA PHE A 176 -5.52 -8.54 -4.42
C PHE A 176 -6.12 -7.45 -3.52
N CYS A 177 -5.40 -6.37 -3.23
CA CYS A 177 -5.89 -5.27 -2.39
C CYS A 177 -7.14 -4.61 -2.98
N LEU A 178 -7.19 -4.40 -4.30
CA LEU A 178 -8.31 -3.75 -4.98
C LEU A 178 -9.55 -4.65 -5.09
N ASN A 179 -9.34 -5.96 -5.24
CA ASN A 179 -10.40 -6.95 -5.41
C ASN A 179 -10.85 -7.65 -4.12
N THR A 180 -10.22 -7.33 -2.98
CA THR A 180 -10.53 -7.95 -1.69
C THR A 180 -11.96 -7.61 -1.25
N GLU A 181 -12.73 -8.62 -0.87
CA GLU A 181 -14.10 -8.47 -0.35
C GLU A 181 -14.15 -8.05 1.13
N ALA A 182 -13.18 -7.27 1.61
CA ALA A 182 -13.14 -6.83 3.00
C ALA A 182 -14.47 -6.16 3.34
N SER A 183 -15.26 -6.84 4.15
CA SER A 183 -16.52 -6.31 4.65
C SER A 183 -16.16 -5.26 5.68
N LEU A 184 -16.63 -4.03 5.50
CA LEU A 184 -16.62 -3.03 6.55
C LEU A 184 -17.70 -3.42 7.56
N SER A 185 -17.35 -4.29 8.51
CA SER A 185 -18.20 -4.63 9.65
C SER A 185 -18.15 -3.55 10.72
#